data_AF-A0AAU6X717-F1
#
_entry.id   AF-A0AAU6X717-F1
#
_cell.length_a   1.000
_cell.length_b   1.000
_cell.length_c   1.000
_cell.angle_alpha   90.00
_cell.angle_beta   90.00
_cell.angle_gamma   90.00
#
_symmetry.space_group_name_H-M   'P 1'
#
loop_
_entity.id
_entity.type
_entity.pdbx_description
1 polymer ?
#
loop_
_entity_poly.entity_id
_entity_poly.type
_entity_poly.pdbx_seq_one_letter_code
_entity_poly.pdbx_strand_id
1 'polypeptide(L)'
;MKKLLLFSFLVAVIVAACKKDKISTPRSEIIPQSNNTPTPGNPNTPAVAITVTGVSPLAISAGMSVDILGSNFGSSLSEVSVSLNGVPATVKSVTNTKITVIAPVTNSGKVTVTIGSQRAEGGDFYYDKAKDLPTSAYTSGDVILNTQAQVDAFVTLNKDNPALTITGNLSITGFEITSIAGLDNILIAVTKDISINTLILRDINLRKLTSAGSITLGPNSIFAGVDLAPNGPHSAATSIDLSSLTKATNLSIVSCPQLTKLTLGKLSSLNTLYIFACPLLTEADFTSLTSAASIRLYEVGLHSLAIDRVASASDITLSIMPNLRSISFRALRQSTILRINDCPQINHIDFSTLTKITNSLNLVKLPVIDMSAFAKLQSVSELIVSNCANLKSFKGLENLTSLSLNAISTNGILPAKPVGLTITGNPVLTSLSGLDNLNVTWASITNNPSLSDLCPFKKQLILLNALPLYSYKRYIPSQIDTKPSRTVIETSIALTLTGNAQYATQTSAIAALATCP
;
A
#
# COMPACT_ATOMS: atom_id res chain seq x y z
N MET A 1 -47.70 4.56 32.25
CA MET A 1 -48.72 5.35 31.52
C MET A 1 -48.09 5.79 30.19
N LYS A 2 -48.47 5.12 29.07
CA LYS A 2 -49.10 5.68 27.85
C LYS A 2 -48.24 6.77 27.15
N LYS A 3 -47.82 6.70 25.87
CA LYS A 3 -48.45 6.24 24.60
C LYS A 3 -47.29 5.88 23.62
N LEU A 4 -47.27 4.82 22.79
CA LEU A 4 -48.21 4.24 21.82
C LEU A 4 -48.60 5.18 20.67
N LEU A 5 -48.00 4.97 19.49
CA LEU A 5 -48.58 5.29 18.19
C LEU A 5 -48.28 4.13 17.22
N LEU A 6 -49.31 3.31 17.04
CA LEU A 6 -49.52 2.36 15.96
C LEU A 6 -49.77 3.12 14.65
N PHE A 7 -49.30 2.56 13.54
CA PHE A 7 -49.98 2.70 12.25
C PHE A 7 -50.50 1.32 11.82
N SER A 8 -51.83 1.19 11.88
CA SER A 8 -52.62 0.13 11.26
C SER A 8 -52.81 0.40 9.78
N PHE A 9 -52.84 -0.65 8.96
CA PHE A 9 -53.81 -0.92 7.87
C PHE A 9 -53.33 -2.19 7.12
N LEU A 10 -54.11 -3.17 6.70
CA LEU A 10 -55.45 -3.68 6.97
C LEU A 10 -55.44 -5.05 6.24
N VAL A 11 -55.91 -6.10 6.89
CA VAL A 11 -56.04 -7.46 6.32
C VAL A 11 -57.31 -7.55 5.47
N ALA A 12 -57.22 -8.18 4.30
CA ALA A 12 -58.36 -8.86 3.69
C ALA A 12 -57.89 -10.10 2.91
N VAL A 13 -58.10 -11.27 3.52
CA VAL A 13 -58.05 -12.59 2.90
C VAL A 13 -59.48 -12.99 2.56
N ILE A 14 -59.77 -13.33 1.30
CA ILE A 14 -60.87 -14.25 0.97
C ILE A 14 -60.41 -15.19 -0.16
N VAL A 15 -60.58 -16.48 0.13
CA VAL A 15 -60.36 -17.68 -0.68
C VAL A 15 -61.67 -18.03 -1.41
N ALA A 16 -61.60 -18.47 -2.68
CA ALA A 16 -62.46 -19.55 -3.20
C ALA A 16 -62.06 -19.96 -4.63
N ALA A 17 -62.16 -21.27 -4.88
CA ALA A 17 -61.64 -22.02 -6.01
C ALA A 17 -62.76 -22.52 -6.97
N CYS A 18 -62.32 -23.26 -8.01
CA CYS A 18 -63.04 -24.09 -9.00
C CYS A 18 -63.48 -23.36 -10.31
N LYS A 19 -63.36 -23.94 -11.52
CA LYS A 19 -63.35 -25.36 -11.94
C LYS A 19 -62.90 -25.54 -13.42
N LYS A 20 -62.14 -26.63 -13.71
CA LYS A 20 -62.21 -27.68 -14.78
C LYS A 20 -62.49 -27.32 -16.26
N ASP A 21 -62.11 -28.08 -17.30
CA ASP A 21 -61.30 -29.28 -17.66
C ASP A 21 -61.26 -29.23 -19.23
N LYS A 22 -60.31 -29.71 -20.06
CA LYS A 22 -60.03 -31.09 -20.54
C LYS A 22 -59.02 -30.96 -21.71
N ILE A 23 -57.90 -31.69 -21.75
CA ILE A 23 -57.67 -33.01 -22.39
C ILE A 23 -57.96 -33.07 -23.91
N SER A 24 -56.92 -33.33 -24.71
CA SER A 24 -56.95 -34.42 -25.70
C SER A 24 -55.54 -34.96 -26.02
N THR A 25 -55.46 -36.28 -26.09
CA THR A 25 -54.39 -37.16 -26.61
C THR A 25 -55.10 -38.21 -27.51
N PRO A 26 -54.41 -39.15 -28.17
CA PRO A 26 -53.55 -39.06 -29.37
C PRO A 26 -54.05 -40.03 -30.48
N ARG A 27 -53.44 -40.07 -31.69
CA ARG A 27 -53.21 -41.34 -32.41
C ARG A 27 -52.24 -41.23 -33.58
N SER A 28 -51.39 -42.26 -33.67
CA SER A 28 -50.39 -42.60 -34.69
C SER A 28 -50.78 -42.33 -36.14
N GLU A 29 -49.79 -41.96 -36.95
CA GLU A 29 -49.73 -42.40 -38.33
C GLU A 29 -48.30 -42.74 -38.77
N ILE A 30 -48.24 -43.76 -39.61
CA ILE A 30 -47.11 -44.59 -40.01
C ILE A 30 -46.42 -43.96 -41.24
N ILE A 31 -45.09 -44.06 -41.29
CA ILE A 31 -44.20 -43.66 -42.40
C ILE A 31 -44.36 -44.64 -43.59
N PRO A 32 -44.15 -44.22 -44.86
CA PRO A 32 -42.89 -44.66 -45.49
C PRO A 32 -42.22 -43.66 -46.47
N GLN A 33 -40.94 -43.40 -46.17
CA GLN A 33 -39.71 -43.29 -46.99
C GLN A 33 -39.73 -42.87 -48.47
N SER A 34 -38.79 -41.95 -48.82
CA SER A 34 -37.99 -42.08 -50.05
C SER A 34 -36.56 -41.51 -49.92
N ASN A 35 -35.57 -42.41 -50.01
CA ASN A 35 -34.26 -42.37 -50.69
C ASN A 35 -33.26 -41.20 -50.56
N ASN A 36 -32.14 -41.54 -49.90
CA ASN A 36 -30.73 -41.57 -50.33
C ASN A 36 -29.87 -40.31 -50.65
N THR A 37 -28.73 -40.33 -49.92
CA THR A 37 -27.34 -39.87 -50.18
C THR A 37 -26.86 -38.47 -49.75
N PRO A 38 -25.65 -38.39 -49.14
CA PRO A 38 -25.15 -37.20 -48.45
C PRO A 38 -24.45 -36.23 -49.42
N THR A 39 -24.80 -34.95 -49.34
CA THR A 39 -24.03 -33.86 -49.95
C THR A 39 -22.86 -33.46 -49.04
N PRO A 40 -21.66 -33.15 -49.59
CA PRO A 40 -20.55 -32.62 -48.81
C PRO A 40 -20.92 -31.25 -48.23
N GLY A 41 -20.82 -31.12 -46.90
CA GLY A 41 -21.11 -29.88 -46.19
C GLY A 41 -20.18 -28.73 -46.61
N ASN A 42 -20.79 -27.60 -46.94
CA ASN A 42 -20.17 -26.30 -47.19
C ASN A 42 -19.23 -25.88 -46.01
N PRO A 43 -17.97 -25.43 -46.25
CA PRO A 43 -17.04 -25.05 -45.19
C PRO A 43 -17.41 -23.76 -44.42
N ASN A 44 -18.47 -23.05 -44.81
CA ASN A 44 -18.83 -21.73 -44.27
C ASN A 44 -20.11 -21.74 -43.41
N THR A 45 -20.33 -22.77 -42.60
CA THR A 45 -21.28 -22.65 -41.49
C THR A 45 -20.62 -21.82 -40.38
N PRO A 46 -21.19 -20.68 -39.94
CA PRO A 46 -20.65 -19.95 -38.80
C PRO A 46 -20.55 -20.90 -37.60
N ALA A 47 -19.36 -20.99 -37.00
CA ALA A 47 -19.15 -21.83 -35.83
C ALA A 47 -20.19 -21.46 -34.76
N VAL A 48 -20.99 -22.45 -34.33
CA VAL A 48 -22.03 -22.21 -33.33
C VAL A 48 -21.35 -21.78 -32.03
N ALA A 49 -21.75 -20.63 -31.48
CA ALA A 49 -21.12 -20.07 -30.29
C ALA A 49 -21.35 -20.96 -29.07
N ILE A 50 -20.31 -21.15 -28.26
CA ILE A 50 -20.43 -21.79 -26.94
C ILE A 50 -21.21 -20.88 -25.98
N THR A 51 -21.98 -21.48 -25.08
CA THR A 51 -22.72 -20.74 -24.04
C THR A 51 -22.55 -21.39 -22.69
N VAL A 52 -22.53 -20.59 -21.62
CA VAL A 52 -22.57 -21.06 -20.23
C VAL A 52 -23.86 -20.58 -19.60
N THR A 53 -24.77 -21.50 -19.31
CA THR A 53 -26.12 -21.18 -18.81
C THR A 53 -26.27 -21.37 -17.32
N GLY A 54 -25.43 -22.19 -16.67
CA GLY A 54 -25.53 -22.40 -15.23
C GLY A 54 -24.47 -23.30 -14.63
N VAL A 55 -24.54 -23.43 -13.31
CA VAL A 55 -23.66 -24.26 -12.48
C VAL A 55 -24.53 -25.11 -11.55
N SER A 56 -24.18 -26.39 -11.39
CA SER A 56 -24.87 -27.30 -10.47
C SER A 56 -23.89 -28.18 -9.69
N PRO A 57 -23.93 -28.18 -8.35
CA PRO A 57 -24.76 -27.31 -7.50
C PRO A 57 -24.32 -25.83 -7.58
N LEU A 58 -25.23 -24.90 -7.24
CA LEU A 58 -24.89 -23.47 -7.17
C LEU A 58 -23.95 -23.15 -6.00
N ALA A 59 -24.07 -23.87 -4.88
CA ALA A 59 -23.18 -23.74 -3.73
C ALA A 59 -22.09 -24.83 -3.79
N ILE A 60 -20.83 -24.42 -3.95
CA ILE A 60 -19.69 -25.32 -4.16
C ILE A 60 -18.61 -25.10 -3.09
N SER A 61 -17.72 -26.06 -2.90
CA SER A 61 -16.52 -25.95 -2.05
C SER A 61 -15.34 -26.63 -2.74
N ALA A 62 -14.11 -26.45 -2.25
CA ALA A 62 -12.93 -27.06 -2.88
C ALA A 62 -13.05 -28.58 -2.94
N GLY A 63 -12.59 -29.17 -4.05
CA GLY A 63 -12.64 -30.62 -4.26
C GLY A 63 -14.02 -31.15 -4.65
N MET A 64 -15.09 -30.34 -4.60
CA MET A 64 -16.42 -30.74 -5.03
C MET A 64 -16.47 -30.95 -6.54
N SER A 65 -17.19 -31.99 -6.99
CA SER A 65 -17.54 -32.17 -8.40
C SER A 65 -18.67 -31.22 -8.76
N VAL A 66 -18.46 -30.41 -9.80
CA VAL A 66 -19.38 -29.35 -10.23
C VAL A 66 -19.68 -29.52 -11.72
N ASP A 67 -20.97 -29.49 -12.07
CA ASP A 67 -21.44 -29.52 -13.45
C ASP A 67 -21.67 -28.08 -13.97
N ILE A 68 -20.96 -27.72 -15.04
CA ILE A 68 -21.17 -26.50 -15.82
C ILE A 68 -22.12 -26.83 -16.95
N LEU A 69 -23.25 -26.13 -17.00
CA LEU A 69 -24.31 -26.33 -18.00
C LEU A 69 -24.20 -25.30 -19.12
N GLY A 70 -24.49 -25.74 -20.33
CA GLY A 70 -24.42 -24.87 -21.50
C GLY A 70 -24.71 -25.60 -22.81
N SER A 71 -24.18 -25.07 -23.90
CA SER A 71 -24.34 -25.64 -25.24
C SER A 71 -23.06 -25.52 -26.07
N ASN A 72 -22.92 -26.43 -27.03
CA ASN A 72 -21.85 -26.48 -28.03
C ASN A 72 -20.45 -26.72 -27.45
N PHE A 73 -20.34 -27.34 -26.27
CA PHE A 73 -19.04 -27.63 -25.65
C PHE A 73 -18.24 -28.72 -26.36
N GLY A 74 -18.84 -29.44 -27.32
CA GLY A 74 -18.21 -30.59 -27.96
C GLY A 74 -18.02 -31.77 -27.00
N SER A 75 -16.99 -32.57 -27.23
CA SER A 75 -16.68 -33.77 -26.44
C SER A 75 -15.18 -33.97 -26.16
N SER A 76 -14.33 -33.09 -26.67
CA SER A 76 -12.87 -33.19 -26.57
C SER A 76 -12.37 -32.57 -25.25
N LEU A 77 -11.95 -33.42 -24.31
CA LEU A 77 -11.44 -32.97 -23.01
C LEU A 77 -10.18 -32.09 -23.15
N SER A 78 -9.32 -32.39 -24.12
CA SER A 78 -8.05 -31.69 -24.35
C SER A 78 -8.22 -30.27 -24.92
N GLU A 79 -9.40 -29.93 -25.43
CA GLU A 79 -9.69 -28.64 -26.03
C GLU A 79 -10.41 -27.67 -25.08
N VAL A 80 -10.87 -28.17 -23.93
CA VAL A 80 -11.71 -27.42 -22.98
C VAL A 80 -10.90 -27.01 -21.77
N SER A 81 -10.95 -25.71 -21.45
CA SER A 81 -10.47 -25.18 -20.18
C SER A 81 -11.57 -24.43 -19.47
N VAL A 82 -11.63 -24.58 -18.14
CA VAL A 82 -12.64 -23.95 -17.29
C VAL A 82 -11.94 -23.24 -16.15
N SER A 83 -12.38 -22.02 -15.83
CA SER A 83 -11.99 -21.31 -14.62
C SER A 83 -13.19 -20.85 -13.82
N LEU A 84 -13.11 -20.97 -12.49
CA LEU A 84 -14.11 -20.48 -11.54
C LEU A 84 -13.58 -19.20 -10.88
N ASN A 85 -14.19 -18.05 -11.19
CA ASN A 85 -13.72 -16.72 -10.79
C ASN A 85 -12.22 -16.50 -11.12
N GLY A 86 -11.82 -16.86 -12.35
CA GLY A 86 -10.45 -16.71 -12.84
C GLY A 86 -9.44 -17.77 -12.36
N VAL A 87 -9.82 -18.67 -11.43
CA VAL A 87 -8.95 -19.76 -10.96
C VAL A 87 -9.20 -21.03 -11.80
N PRO A 88 -8.17 -21.62 -12.43
CA PRO A 88 -8.33 -22.83 -13.25
C PRO A 88 -8.95 -24.01 -12.46
N ALA A 89 -10.00 -24.61 -13.02
CA ALA A 89 -10.64 -25.80 -12.48
C ALA A 89 -10.19 -27.05 -13.24
N THR A 90 -10.12 -28.20 -12.56
CA THR A 90 -9.72 -29.45 -13.22
C THR A 90 -10.91 -30.05 -13.95
N VAL A 91 -10.87 -30.11 -15.29
CA VAL A 91 -11.92 -30.72 -16.11
C VAL A 91 -11.87 -32.25 -16.00
N LYS A 92 -13.01 -32.88 -15.71
CA LYS A 92 -13.16 -34.33 -15.56
C LYS A 92 -13.90 -34.99 -16.72
N SER A 93 -14.92 -34.33 -17.27
CA SER A 93 -15.64 -34.81 -18.45
C SER A 93 -16.29 -33.68 -19.21
N VAL A 94 -16.46 -33.85 -20.52
CA VAL A 94 -17.11 -32.89 -21.41
C VAL A 94 -18.13 -33.63 -22.28
N THR A 95 -19.34 -33.10 -22.33
CA THR A 95 -20.36 -33.41 -23.33
C THR A 95 -20.85 -32.11 -23.95
N ASN A 96 -21.61 -32.18 -25.04
CA ASN A 96 -22.02 -30.99 -25.78
C ASN A 96 -22.80 -29.97 -24.95
N THR A 97 -23.42 -30.39 -23.84
CA THR A 97 -24.23 -29.54 -22.97
C THR A 97 -23.76 -29.50 -21.52
N LYS A 98 -22.68 -30.21 -21.16
CA LYS A 98 -22.20 -30.30 -19.77
C LYS A 98 -20.70 -30.50 -19.66
N ILE A 99 -20.05 -29.74 -18.79
CA ILE A 99 -18.66 -29.96 -18.39
C ILE A 99 -18.62 -30.24 -16.89
N THR A 100 -18.10 -31.39 -16.49
CA THR A 100 -17.88 -31.69 -15.07
C THR A 100 -16.46 -31.30 -14.68
N VAL A 101 -16.31 -30.51 -13.64
CA VAL A 101 -15.01 -30.06 -13.11
C VAL A 101 -14.87 -30.38 -11.63
N ILE A 102 -13.64 -30.40 -11.13
CA ILE A 102 -13.36 -30.30 -9.69
C ILE A 102 -13.11 -28.84 -9.35
N ALA A 103 -13.89 -28.32 -8.41
CA ALA A 103 -13.77 -26.94 -7.94
C ALA A 103 -12.41 -26.71 -7.23
N PRO A 104 -11.62 -25.71 -7.64
CA PRO A 104 -10.44 -25.29 -6.89
C PRO A 104 -10.85 -24.44 -5.68
N VAL A 105 -9.88 -24.09 -4.83
CA VAL A 105 -10.07 -23.02 -3.84
C VAL A 105 -10.24 -21.69 -4.58
N THR A 106 -11.39 -21.02 -4.41
CA THR A 106 -11.73 -19.76 -5.10
C THR A 106 -12.68 -18.88 -4.27
N ASN A 107 -13.27 -17.86 -4.87
CA ASN A 107 -14.37 -17.05 -4.31
C ASN A 107 -15.64 -17.24 -5.17
N SER A 108 -16.80 -16.84 -4.65
CA SER A 108 -18.04 -16.76 -5.44
C SER A 108 -17.85 -15.89 -6.67
N GLY A 109 -18.48 -16.26 -7.79
CA GLY A 109 -18.32 -15.52 -9.03
C GLY A 109 -18.89 -16.27 -10.23
N LYS A 110 -18.36 -15.93 -11.41
CA LYS A 110 -18.78 -16.51 -12.69
C LYS A 110 -17.86 -17.64 -13.13
N VAL A 111 -18.39 -18.49 -14.01
CA VAL A 111 -17.62 -19.50 -14.72
C VAL A 111 -17.18 -18.96 -16.07
N THR A 112 -15.92 -19.18 -16.43
CA THR A 112 -15.42 -18.95 -17.78
C THR A 112 -15.03 -20.28 -18.40
N VAL A 113 -15.55 -20.55 -19.60
CA VAL A 113 -15.22 -21.73 -20.40
C VAL A 113 -14.54 -21.26 -21.68
N THR A 114 -13.40 -21.85 -22.02
CA THR A 114 -12.68 -21.59 -23.28
C THR A 114 -12.50 -22.89 -24.04
N ILE A 115 -12.90 -22.90 -25.32
CA ILE A 115 -12.78 -24.05 -26.23
C ILE A 115 -12.20 -23.54 -27.55
N GLY A 116 -10.95 -23.93 -27.85
CA GLY A 116 -10.21 -23.37 -28.98
C GLY A 116 -10.12 -21.84 -28.91
N SER A 117 -10.65 -21.14 -29.93
CA SER A 117 -10.70 -19.67 -29.97
C SER A 117 -11.97 -19.07 -29.35
N GLN A 118 -12.95 -19.88 -28.92
CA GLN A 118 -14.19 -19.39 -28.35
C GLN A 118 -14.12 -19.29 -26.83
N ARG A 119 -14.71 -18.24 -26.27
CA ARG A 119 -14.80 -17.98 -24.83
C ARG A 119 -16.23 -17.60 -24.46
N ALA A 120 -16.78 -18.24 -23.45
CA ALA A 120 -18.06 -17.89 -22.86
C ALA A 120 -17.93 -17.71 -21.35
N GLU A 121 -18.67 -16.75 -20.81
CA GLU A 121 -18.75 -16.47 -19.38
C GLU A 121 -20.22 -16.47 -18.95
N GLY A 122 -20.53 -17.13 -17.85
CA GLY A 122 -21.89 -17.30 -17.38
C GLY A 122 -21.95 -18.24 -16.18
N GLY A 123 -23.15 -18.41 -15.61
CA GLY A 123 -23.34 -19.24 -14.43
C GLY A 123 -22.68 -18.64 -13.19
N ASP A 124 -23.46 -17.93 -12.38
CA ASP A 124 -23.00 -17.50 -11.06
C ASP A 124 -23.00 -18.69 -10.09
N PHE A 125 -21.96 -18.82 -9.29
CA PHE A 125 -21.88 -19.80 -8.21
C PHE A 125 -21.54 -19.11 -6.88
N TYR A 126 -21.97 -19.73 -5.79
CA TYR A 126 -21.62 -19.37 -4.43
C TYR A 126 -20.54 -20.33 -3.92
N TYR A 127 -19.41 -19.80 -3.47
CA TYR A 127 -18.34 -20.58 -2.87
C TYR A 127 -18.50 -20.66 -1.35
N ASP A 128 -18.87 -21.83 -0.85
CA ASP A 128 -19.07 -22.11 0.56
C ASP A 128 -17.74 -22.37 1.27
N LYS A 129 -17.05 -21.28 1.62
CA LYS A 129 -15.77 -21.31 2.36
C LYS A 129 -15.86 -22.07 3.69
N ALA A 130 -17.05 -22.20 4.27
CA ALA A 130 -17.25 -22.89 5.55
C ALA A 130 -17.08 -24.41 5.43
N LYS A 131 -17.11 -24.98 4.21
CA LYS A 131 -16.88 -26.41 3.98
C LYS A 131 -15.42 -26.79 3.74
N ASP A 132 -14.55 -25.82 3.53
CA ASP A 132 -13.10 -26.03 3.36
C ASP A 132 -12.37 -26.02 4.72
N LEU A 133 -12.89 -26.76 5.69
CA LEU A 133 -12.26 -26.84 7.00
C LEU A 133 -11.00 -27.71 6.91
N PRO A 134 -9.89 -27.32 7.57
CA PRO A 134 -8.78 -28.23 7.79
C PRO A 134 -9.29 -29.53 8.43
N THR A 135 -8.84 -30.68 7.93
CA THR A 135 -9.28 -32.02 8.40
C THR A 135 -8.19 -32.80 9.13
N SER A 136 -6.96 -32.31 9.12
CA SER A 136 -5.80 -32.92 9.77
C SER A 136 -4.86 -31.86 10.33
N ALA A 137 -4.01 -32.26 11.29
CA ALA A 137 -2.99 -31.39 11.86
C ALA A 137 -2.02 -30.87 10.78
N TYR A 138 -1.51 -29.67 11.00
CA TYR A 138 -0.57 -29.03 10.09
C TYR A 138 0.75 -29.81 10.02
N THR A 139 1.24 -30.04 8.81
CA THR A 139 2.52 -30.73 8.57
C THR A 139 3.56 -29.82 7.93
N SER A 140 3.20 -29.13 6.84
CA SER A 140 4.07 -28.19 6.14
C SER A 140 3.30 -27.29 5.17
N GLY A 141 3.96 -26.28 4.61
CA GLY A 141 3.41 -25.38 3.59
C GLY A 141 2.66 -24.17 4.14
N ASP A 142 1.92 -23.51 3.26
CA ASP A 142 1.17 -22.29 3.56
C ASP A 142 -0.15 -22.62 4.29
N VAL A 143 -0.61 -21.69 5.12
CA VAL A 143 -1.87 -21.76 5.86
C VAL A 143 -2.73 -20.55 5.47
N ILE A 144 -3.95 -20.80 5.01
CA ILE A 144 -4.90 -19.76 4.63
C ILE A 144 -6.19 -19.96 5.44
N LEU A 145 -6.57 -18.94 6.20
CA LEU A 145 -7.75 -18.92 7.08
C LEU A 145 -8.66 -17.77 6.66
N ASN A 146 -9.78 -18.10 6.03
CA ASN A 146 -10.75 -17.15 5.47
C ASN A 146 -12.05 -17.04 6.28
N THR A 147 -12.28 -17.92 7.25
CA THR A 147 -13.50 -17.95 8.06
C THR A 147 -13.14 -18.19 9.53
N GLN A 148 -14.03 -17.81 10.45
CA GLN A 148 -13.84 -18.10 11.88
C GLN A 148 -13.74 -19.62 12.12
N ALA A 149 -14.57 -20.41 11.43
CA ALA A 149 -14.57 -21.86 11.55
C ALA A 149 -13.22 -22.47 11.11
N GLN A 150 -12.55 -21.92 10.10
CA GLN A 150 -11.21 -22.36 9.69
C GLN A 150 -10.16 -22.04 10.76
N VAL A 151 -10.23 -20.86 11.39
CA VAL A 151 -9.34 -20.52 12.52
C VAL A 151 -9.53 -21.51 13.66
N ASP A 152 -10.78 -21.77 14.06
CA ASP A 152 -11.10 -22.64 15.19
C ASP A 152 -10.71 -24.10 14.92
N ALA A 153 -10.97 -24.59 13.70
CA ALA A 153 -10.57 -25.93 13.26
C ALA A 153 -9.04 -26.08 13.23
N PHE A 154 -8.32 -25.10 12.68
CA PHE A 154 -6.86 -25.11 12.67
C PHE A 154 -6.28 -25.14 14.08
N VAL A 155 -6.83 -24.34 15.00
CA VAL A 155 -6.40 -24.35 16.41
C VAL A 155 -6.65 -25.72 17.05
N THR A 156 -7.84 -26.27 16.86
CA THR A 156 -8.24 -27.56 17.45
C THR A 156 -7.35 -28.71 16.99
N LEU A 157 -7.05 -28.76 15.69
CA LEU A 157 -6.22 -29.81 15.09
C LEU A 157 -4.75 -29.74 15.50
N ASN A 158 -4.28 -28.57 15.95
CA ASN A 158 -2.88 -28.33 16.30
C ASN A 158 -2.65 -28.10 17.80
N LYS A 159 -3.69 -28.25 18.64
CA LYS A 159 -3.63 -27.96 20.09
C LYS A 159 -2.55 -28.74 20.85
N ASP A 160 -2.23 -29.95 20.40
CA ASP A 160 -1.26 -30.84 21.03
C ASP A 160 0.17 -30.63 20.48
N ASN A 161 0.38 -29.64 19.59
CA ASN A 161 1.69 -29.23 19.10
C ASN A 161 2.18 -27.99 19.87
N PRO A 162 3.04 -28.16 20.90
CA PRO A 162 3.49 -27.04 21.74
C PRO A 162 4.47 -26.10 21.04
N ALA A 163 4.97 -26.45 19.84
CA ALA A 163 5.98 -25.71 19.10
C ALA A 163 5.58 -25.49 17.64
N LEU A 164 4.29 -25.23 17.37
CA LEU A 164 3.79 -25.11 16.01
C LEU A 164 4.55 -24.02 15.25
N THR A 165 5.18 -24.46 14.16
CA THR A 165 5.92 -23.61 13.23
C THR A 165 5.31 -23.78 11.84
N ILE A 166 4.76 -22.70 11.28
CA ILE A 166 4.28 -22.70 9.90
C ILE A 166 5.49 -22.51 8.97
N THR A 167 5.83 -23.54 8.22
CA THR A 167 6.94 -23.60 7.24
C THR A 167 6.66 -22.82 5.94
N GLY A 168 5.44 -22.29 5.78
CA GLY A 168 5.03 -21.43 4.69
C GLY A 168 4.56 -20.06 5.17
N ASN A 169 3.69 -19.44 4.37
CA ASN A 169 2.97 -18.22 4.71
C ASN A 169 1.78 -18.50 5.63
N LEU A 170 1.39 -17.55 6.47
CA LEU A 170 0.12 -17.54 7.18
C LEU A 170 -0.73 -16.36 6.67
N SER A 171 -1.88 -16.64 6.07
CA SER A 171 -2.81 -15.64 5.58
C SER A 171 -4.16 -15.74 6.30
N ILE A 172 -4.58 -14.65 6.94
CA ILE A 172 -5.87 -14.54 7.65
C ILE A 172 -6.64 -13.38 7.01
N THR A 173 -7.65 -13.67 6.21
CA THR A 173 -8.26 -12.68 5.29
C THR A 173 -9.78 -12.60 5.34
N GLY A 174 -10.42 -13.38 6.21
CA GLY A 174 -11.87 -13.40 6.36
C GLY A 174 -12.44 -12.16 7.02
N PHE A 175 -13.38 -11.47 6.38
CA PHE A 175 -14.05 -10.30 6.96
C PHE A 175 -14.97 -10.65 8.14
N GLU A 176 -15.38 -11.91 8.25
CA GLU A 176 -16.18 -12.46 9.35
C GLU A 176 -15.33 -12.97 10.53
N ILE A 177 -14.00 -12.98 10.41
CA ILE A 177 -13.11 -13.44 11.50
C ILE A 177 -13.14 -12.39 12.60
N THR A 178 -13.62 -12.81 13.78
CA THR A 178 -13.77 -11.95 14.96
C THR A 178 -12.70 -12.21 16.00
N SER A 179 -12.06 -13.38 15.96
CA SER A 179 -11.03 -13.76 16.92
C SER A 179 -9.98 -14.68 16.30
N ILE A 180 -8.72 -14.42 16.66
CA ILE A 180 -7.58 -15.31 16.41
C ILE A 180 -6.90 -15.78 17.70
N ALA A 181 -7.53 -15.55 18.86
CA ALA A 181 -6.92 -15.78 20.17
C ALA A 181 -6.44 -17.23 20.38
N GLY A 182 -7.07 -18.21 19.73
CA GLY A 182 -6.62 -19.60 19.76
C GLY A 182 -5.24 -19.80 19.14
N LEU A 183 -4.86 -19.01 18.13
CA LEU A 183 -3.54 -19.07 17.50
C LEU A 183 -2.43 -18.64 18.47
N ASP A 184 -2.70 -17.67 19.35
CA ASP A 184 -1.75 -17.23 20.38
C ASP A 184 -1.27 -18.38 21.28
N ASN A 185 -2.13 -19.37 21.51
CA ASN A 185 -1.81 -20.48 22.40
C ASN A 185 -0.85 -21.50 21.78
N ILE A 186 -0.79 -21.57 20.45
CA ILE A 186 -0.11 -22.66 19.73
C ILE A 186 1.00 -22.17 18.79
N LEU A 187 0.86 -20.99 18.18
CA LEU A 187 1.73 -20.51 17.12
C LEU A 187 3.00 -19.90 17.68
N ILE A 188 4.15 -20.54 17.42
CA ILE A 188 5.46 -20.08 17.89
C ILE A 188 6.23 -19.36 16.78
N ALA A 189 6.10 -19.80 15.54
CA ALA A 189 6.86 -19.24 14.42
C ALA A 189 6.14 -19.39 13.08
N VAL A 190 6.41 -18.45 12.17
CA VAL A 190 6.10 -18.53 10.74
C VAL A 190 7.39 -18.28 9.97
N THR A 191 7.82 -19.21 9.14
CA THR A 191 9.12 -19.12 8.46
C THR A 191 9.10 -18.15 7.28
N LYS A 192 7.92 -17.90 6.69
CA LYS A 192 7.68 -16.88 5.67
C LYS A 192 6.77 -15.78 6.23
N ASP A 193 5.86 -15.26 5.41
CA ASP A 193 5.12 -14.05 5.75
C ASP A 193 3.81 -14.34 6.48
N ILE A 194 3.43 -13.41 7.37
CA ILE A 194 2.12 -13.34 8.02
C ILE A 194 1.37 -12.17 7.40
N SER A 195 0.17 -12.42 6.90
CA SER A 195 -0.76 -11.39 6.42
C SER A 195 -2.08 -11.51 7.15
N ILE A 196 -2.47 -10.50 7.93
CA ILE A 196 -3.77 -10.44 8.61
C ILE A 196 -4.55 -9.25 8.07
N ASN A 197 -5.53 -9.53 7.22
CA ASN A 197 -6.40 -8.55 6.59
C ASN A 197 -7.86 -8.86 6.94
N THR A 198 -8.26 -8.45 8.13
CA THR A 198 -9.60 -8.68 8.70
C THR A 198 -10.17 -7.36 9.20
N LEU A 199 -11.42 -7.05 8.84
CA LEU A 199 -12.03 -5.75 9.14
C LEU A 199 -12.54 -5.62 10.57
N ILE A 200 -13.10 -6.70 11.13
CA ILE A 200 -13.79 -6.64 12.44
C ILE A 200 -12.96 -7.21 13.60
N LEU A 201 -11.78 -7.77 13.32
CA LEU A 201 -10.87 -8.30 14.33
C LEU A 201 -10.33 -7.15 15.20
N ARG A 202 -10.64 -7.19 16.49
CA ARG A 202 -10.28 -6.12 17.44
C ARG A 202 -8.92 -6.32 18.08
N ASP A 203 -8.54 -7.56 18.33
CA ASP A 203 -7.31 -7.90 19.02
C ASP A 203 -6.46 -8.83 18.18
N ILE A 204 -5.24 -8.40 17.88
CA ILE A 204 -4.24 -9.20 17.17
C ILE A 204 -3.16 -9.56 18.18
N ASN A 205 -3.44 -10.61 18.97
CA ASN A 205 -2.54 -11.09 20.01
C ASN A 205 -1.87 -12.38 19.55
N LEU A 206 -0.56 -12.32 19.32
CA LEU A 206 0.30 -13.46 19.02
C LEU A 206 1.54 -13.37 19.94
N ARG A 207 1.28 -13.36 21.23
CA ARG A 207 2.25 -13.19 22.33
C ARG A 207 3.26 -14.31 22.39
N LYS A 208 2.97 -15.52 21.87
CA LYS A 208 3.96 -16.60 21.76
C LYS A 208 4.76 -16.61 20.46
N LEU A 209 4.39 -15.79 19.48
CA LEU A 209 5.10 -15.71 18.20
C LEU A 209 6.49 -15.10 18.42
N THR A 210 7.52 -15.90 18.20
CA THR A 210 8.93 -15.48 18.40
C THR A 210 9.61 -15.05 17.11
N SER A 211 9.17 -15.60 15.97
CA SER A 211 9.75 -15.30 14.66
C SER A 211 8.72 -15.32 13.53
N ALA A 212 8.85 -14.36 12.61
CA ALA A 212 8.16 -14.31 11.33
C ALA A 212 9.14 -13.88 10.21
N GLY A 213 8.78 -14.09 8.95
CA GLY A 213 9.33 -13.37 7.82
C GLY A 213 8.86 -11.91 7.84
N SER A 214 8.01 -11.53 6.90
CA SER A 214 7.30 -10.24 6.94
C SER A 214 5.99 -10.37 7.71
N ILE A 215 5.61 -9.36 8.48
CA ILE A 215 4.30 -9.27 9.11
C ILE A 215 3.57 -8.08 8.50
N THR A 216 2.42 -8.32 7.90
CA THR A 216 1.53 -7.29 7.37
C THR A 216 0.18 -7.38 8.05
N LEU A 217 -0.23 -6.30 8.70
CA LEU A 217 -1.48 -6.18 9.43
C LEU A 217 -2.33 -5.06 8.81
N GLY A 218 -3.60 -5.36 8.61
CA GLY A 218 -4.55 -4.49 7.93
C GLY A 218 -4.63 -4.75 6.41
N PRO A 219 -5.51 -4.03 5.71
CA PRO A 219 -5.68 -4.20 4.28
C PRO A 219 -4.39 -3.82 3.54
N ASN A 220 -3.95 -4.73 2.66
CA ASN A 220 -2.79 -4.51 1.80
C ASN A 220 -3.11 -3.40 0.80
N SER A 221 -2.81 -2.14 1.14
CA SER A 221 -2.49 -1.14 0.12
C SER A 221 -1.07 -1.40 -0.34
N ILE A 222 -0.94 -2.33 -1.27
CA ILE A 222 0.22 -2.37 -2.14
C ILE A 222 0.33 -0.97 -2.77
N PHE A 223 1.45 -0.30 -2.48
CA PHE A 223 1.94 0.97 -3.02
C PHE A 223 1.71 2.26 -2.23
N ALA A 224 2.85 2.80 -1.80
CA ALA A 224 3.09 4.18 -1.45
C ALA A 224 2.41 5.16 -2.42
N GLY A 225 1.61 6.09 -1.87
CA GLY A 225 1.18 7.30 -2.58
C GLY A 225 -0.23 7.30 -3.15
N VAL A 226 -1.03 6.24 -2.97
CA VAL A 226 -2.47 6.29 -3.22
C VAL A 226 -3.18 6.43 -1.88
N ASP A 227 -3.80 7.59 -1.68
CA ASP A 227 -4.78 7.86 -0.65
C ASP A 227 -5.71 6.64 -0.54
N LEU A 228 -5.59 5.86 0.55
CA LEU A 228 -6.63 4.89 0.87
C LEU A 228 -7.85 5.76 1.14
N ALA A 229 -8.76 5.83 0.15
CA ALA A 229 -9.95 6.65 0.24
C ALA A 229 -10.53 6.50 1.65
N PRO A 230 -10.95 7.58 2.33
CA PRO A 230 -11.39 7.54 3.72
C PRO A 230 -12.47 6.48 4.02
N ASN A 231 -13.15 6.00 2.97
CA ASN A 231 -14.20 4.97 3.00
C ASN A 231 -13.72 3.56 2.57
N GLY A 232 -12.42 3.33 2.44
CA GLY A 232 -11.85 2.01 2.14
C GLY A 232 -12.03 1.02 3.30
N PRO A 233 -11.73 -0.27 3.08
CA PRO A 233 -11.66 -1.24 4.17
C PRO A 233 -10.66 -0.76 5.23
N HIS A 234 -11.07 -0.76 6.50
CA HIS A 234 -10.23 -0.43 7.65
C HIS A 234 -10.26 -1.57 8.67
N SER A 235 -9.14 -1.82 9.34
CA SER A 235 -9.11 -2.77 10.45
C SER A 235 -9.71 -2.14 11.72
N ALA A 236 -10.55 -2.90 12.42
CA ALA A 236 -11.08 -2.55 13.75
C ALA A 236 -10.10 -2.87 14.89
N ALA A 237 -8.86 -3.25 14.59
CA ALA A 237 -7.87 -3.60 15.61
C ALA A 237 -7.61 -2.40 16.54
N THR A 238 -7.83 -2.60 17.83
CA THR A 238 -7.56 -1.62 18.89
C THR A 238 -6.19 -1.84 19.53
N SER A 239 -5.74 -3.09 19.56
CA SER A 239 -4.43 -3.46 20.11
C SER A 239 -3.77 -4.56 19.30
N ILE A 240 -2.44 -4.48 19.19
CA ILE A 240 -1.58 -5.51 18.60
C ILE A 240 -0.54 -5.89 19.64
N ASP A 241 -0.47 -7.18 20.00
CA ASP A 241 0.51 -7.70 20.95
C ASP A 241 1.37 -8.81 20.31
N LEU A 242 2.62 -8.44 20.03
CA LEU A 242 3.70 -9.29 19.52
C LEU A 242 4.87 -9.31 20.52
N SER A 243 4.56 -9.34 21.81
CA SER A 243 5.53 -9.18 22.92
C SER A 243 6.68 -10.18 22.98
N SER A 244 6.57 -11.36 22.35
CA SER A 244 7.70 -12.31 22.24
C SER A 244 8.44 -12.25 20.90
N LEU A 245 8.02 -11.39 19.97
CA LEU A 245 8.62 -11.31 18.65
C LEU A 245 10.05 -10.78 18.76
N THR A 246 11.02 -11.61 18.37
CA THR A 246 12.45 -11.26 18.36
C THR A 246 13.03 -11.19 16.96
N LYS A 247 12.37 -11.84 15.98
CA LYS A 247 12.81 -11.90 14.59
C LYS A 247 11.65 -11.59 13.64
N ALA A 248 11.85 -10.58 12.81
CA ALA A 248 11.02 -10.27 11.65
C ALA A 248 11.90 -9.57 10.60
N THR A 249 11.58 -9.76 9.32
CA THR A 249 12.24 -9.03 8.23
C THR A 249 11.54 -7.71 7.97
N ASN A 250 10.21 -7.69 7.91
CA ASN A 250 9.44 -6.47 7.70
C ASN A 250 8.25 -6.43 8.66
N LEU A 251 7.89 -5.24 9.12
CA LEU A 251 6.66 -4.99 9.89
C LEU A 251 5.89 -3.88 9.18
N SER A 252 4.69 -4.20 8.73
CA SER A 252 3.79 -3.31 8.01
C SER A 252 2.44 -3.27 8.71
N ILE A 253 2.01 -2.12 9.20
CA ILE A 253 0.70 -1.91 9.83
C ILE A 253 -0.01 -0.81 9.05
N VAL A 254 -1.15 -1.13 8.45
CA VAL A 254 -1.78 -0.28 7.46
C VAL A 254 -3.27 -0.15 7.78
N SER A 255 -3.77 1.08 7.85
CA SER A 255 -5.19 1.36 8.02
C SER A 255 -5.82 0.63 9.18
N CYS A 256 -5.20 0.79 10.35
CA CYS A 256 -5.75 0.41 11.64
C CYS A 256 -6.14 1.69 12.40
N PRO A 257 -7.24 2.39 12.01
CA PRO A 257 -7.59 3.70 12.55
C PRO A 257 -7.98 3.68 14.04
N GLN A 258 -8.35 2.51 14.58
CA GLN A 258 -8.71 2.33 15.98
C GLN A 258 -7.53 1.86 16.85
N LEU A 259 -6.37 1.60 16.25
CA LEU A 259 -5.21 1.05 16.96
C LEU A 259 -4.64 2.10 17.91
N THR A 260 -4.64 1.82 19.21
CA THR A 260 -4.05 2.70 20.22
C THR A 260 -2.68 2.22 20.70
N LYS A 261 -2.44 0.91 20.63
CA LYS A 261 -1.27 0.26 21.20
C LYS A 261 -0.68 -0.81 20.29
N LEU A 262 0.64 -0.73 20.10
CA LEU A 262 1.48 -1.75 19.47
C LEU A 262 2.54 -2.20 20.47
N THR A 263 2.45 -3.45 20.91
CA THR A 263 3.46 -4.08 21.78
C THR A 263 4.35 -4.97 20.94
N LEU A 264 5.66 -4.70 20.96
CA LEU A 264 6.67 -5.52 20.31
C LEU A 264 7.57 -6.17 21.36
N GLY A 265 8.12 -7.33 21.03
CA GLY A 265 9.19 -7.92 21.82
C GLY A 265 10.54 -7.22 21.62
N LYS A 266 11.63 -7.91 21.97
CA LYS A 266 13.00 -7.42 21.76
C LYS A 266 13.45 -7.55 20.29
N LEU A 267 12.60 -7.10 19.37
CA LEU A 267 12.89 -7.05 17.95
C LEU A 267 14.06 -6.09 17.71
N SER A 268 15.19 -6.63 17.27
CA SER A 268 16.46 -5.89 17.18
C SER A 268 16.81 -5.46 15.76
N SER A 269 16.23 -6.10 14.75
CA SER A 269 16.48 -5.83 13.34
C SER A 269 15.20 -5.89 12.53
N LEU A 270 15.06 -4.93 11.62
CA LEU A 270 14.09 -4.93 10.54
C LEU A 270 14.79 -4.49 9.24
N ASN A 271 14.30 -4.96 8.10
CA ASN A 271 14.55 -4.29 6.84
C ASN A 271 13.59 -3.10 6.70
N THR A 272 12.28 -3.32 6.86
CA THR A 272 11.27 -2.26 6.78
C THR A 272 10.38 -2.21 8.02
N LEU A 273 10.22 -1.01 8.57
CA LEU A 273 9.15 -0.61 9.48
C LEU A 273 8.23 0.36 8.72
N TYR A 274 6.99 -0.03 8.48
CA TYR A 274 5.98 0.78 7.80
C TYR A 274 4.71 0.84 8.63
N ILE A 275 4.30 2.06 9.01
CA ILE A 275 3.00 2.30 9.65
C ILE A 275 2.30 3.41 8.88
N PHE A 276 1.08 3.14 8.43
CA PHE A 276 0.28 4.05 7.63
C PHE A 276 -1.16 4.10 8.16
N ALA A 277 -1.73 5.31 8.23
CA ALA A 277 -3.12 5.52 8.64
C ALA A 277 -3.49 4.83 9.96
N CYS A 278 -2.69 5.09 11.00
CA CYS A 278 -2.92 4.65 12.37
C CYS A 278 -2.96 5.86 13.33
N PRO A 279 -3.90 6.82 13.12
CA PRO A 279 -3.90 8.12 13.79
C PRO A 279 -4.08 8.05 15.31
N LEU A 280 -4.66 6.97 15.84
CA LEU A 280 -4.85 6.78 17.28
C LEU A 280 -3.69 6.04 17.96
N LEU A 281 -2.67 5.60 17.22
CA LEU A 281 -1.55 4.83 17.79
C LEU A 281 -0.66 5.76 18.60
N THR A 282 -0.76 5.68 19.93
CA THR A 282 -0.02 6.53 20.88
C THR A 282 1.03 5.74 21.66
N GLU A 283 0.86 4.43 21.79
CA GLU A 283 1.76 3.54 22.53
C GLU A 283 2.48 2.58 21.57
N ALA A 284 3.74 2.88 21.23
CA ALA A 284 4.64 1.98 20.53
C ALA A 284 6.09 2.25 20.96
N ASP A 285 6.87 1.20 21.16
CA ASP A 285 8.29 1.30 21.53
C ASP A 285 9.17 0.63 20.48
N PHE A 286 10.11 1.41 19.93
CA PHE A 286 11.08 0.99 18.92
C PHE A 286 12.54 1.08 19.41
N THR A 287 12.76 1.34 20.70
CA THR A 287 14.10 1.57 21.28
C THR A 287 15.01 0.34 21.23
N SER A 288 14.44 -0.86 21.04
CA SER A 288 15.19 -2.10 20.87
C SER A 288 15.85 -2.24 19.49
N LEU A 289 15.40 -1.48 18.48
CA LEU A 289 15.92 -1.59 17.11
C LEU A 289 17.37 -1.11 17.02
N THR A 290 18.25 -1.99 16.57
CA THR A 290 19.67 -1.72 16.27
C THR A 290 19.94 -1.61 14.78
N SER A 291 19.07 -2.17 13.93
CA SER A 291 19.11 -2.04 12.47
C SER A 291 17.72 -1.89 11.89
N ALA A 292 17.56 -0.92 10.98
CA ALA A 292 16.36 -0.69 10.20
C ALA A 292 16.75 0.01 8.88
N ALA A 293 16.53 -0.64 7.73
CA ALA A 293 16.87 -0.02 6.45
C ALA A 293 15.85 1.05 6.03
N SER A 294 14.56 0.81 6.24
CA SER A 294 13.49 1.74 5.91
C SER A 294 12.57 1.92 7.11
N ILE A 295 12.42 3.17 7.58
CA ILE A 295 11.49 3.56 8.64
C ILE A 295 10.53 4.59 8.05
N ARG A 296 9.26 4.21 7.97
CA ARG A 296 8.24 5.00 7.26
C ARG A 296 6.96 5.06 8.09
N LEU A 297 6.67 6.23 8.62
CA LEU A 297 5.49 6.49 9.47
C LEU A 297 4.67 7.61 8.84
N TYR A 298 3.42 7.30 8.50
CA TYR A 298 2.48 8.22 7.88
C TYR A 298 1.17 8.20 8.66
N GLU A 299 0.67 9.38 9.06
CA GLU A 299 -0.63 9.48 9.75
C GLU A 299 -0.68 8.65 11.04
N VAL A 300 0.32 8.83 11.91
CA VAL A 300 0.45 8.09 13.18
C VAL A 300 0.39 9.05 14.37
N GLY A 301 -0.34 8.64 15.41
CA GLY A 301 -0.63 9.45 16.60
C GLY A 301 0.45 9.52 17.68
N LEU A 302 1.68 9.05 17.42
CA LEU A 302 2.73 8.97 18.43
C LEU A 302 3.13 10.35 18.97
N HIS A 303 3.41 10.43 20.27
CA HIS A 303 3.91 11.66 20.92
C HIS A 303 5.42 11.81 20.84
N SER A 304 6.16 10.70 20.82
CA SER A 304 7.61 10.66 20.74
C SER A 304 8.07 9.47 19.91
N LEU A 305 9.18 9.64 19.19
CA LEU A 305 9.82 8.57 18.43
C LEU A 305 11.30 8.51 18.78
N ALA A 306 11.74 7.41 19.40
CA ALA A 306 13.14 7.18 19.73
C ALA A 306 13.63 5.89 19.06
N ILE A 307 14.61 6.02 18.17
CA ILE A 307 15.29 4.90 17.48
C ILE A 307 16.80 5.16 17.57
N ASP A 308 17.28 5.19 18.81
CA ASP A 308 18.61 5.72 19.15
C ASP A 308 19.78 4.78 18.86
N ARG A 309 19.52 3.52 18.49
CA ARG A 309 20.57 2.51 18.26
C ARG A 309 20.78 2.18 16.79
N VAL A 310 19.98 2.72 15.87
CA VAL A 310 20.16 2.53 14.42
C VAL A 310 21.25 3.47 13.91
N ALA A 311 22.37 2.89 13.47
CA ALA A 311 23.52 3.65 13.00
C ALA A 311 23.39 4.15 11.55
N SER A 312 22.59 3.45 10.73
CA SER A 312 22.34 3.80 9.32
C SER A 312 20.97 3.31 8.86
N ALA A 313 20.30 4.11 8.04
CA ALA A 313 19.06 3.75 7.35
C ALA A 313 19.08 4.26 5.91
N SER A 314 18.43 3.58 4.98
CA SER A 314 18.24 4.11 3.62
C SER A 314 17.13 5.15 3.55
N ASP A 315 16.02 4.95 4.25
CA ASP A 315 14.86 5.84 4.19
C ASP A 315 14.30 6.04 5.58
N ILE A 316 14.27 7.30 6.02
CA ILE A 316 13.51 7.73 7.19
C ILE A 316 12.50 8.75 6.69
N THR A 317 11.22 8.38 6.66
CA THR A 317 10.13 9.27 6.28
C THR A 317 9.08 9.31 7.38
N LEU A 318 8.87 10.50 7.95
CA LEU A 318 7.85 10.82 8.94
C LEU A 318 6.92 11.86 8.33
N SER A 319 5.64 11.55 8.18
CA SER A 319 4.71 12.44 7.48
C SER A 319 3.35 12.46 8.15
N ILE A 320 2.77 13.64 8.33
CA ILE A 320 1.43 13.80 8.92
C ILE A 320 1.41 13.13 10.30
N MET A 321 2.28 13.59 11.20
CA MET A 321 2.39 13.06 12.57
C MET A 321 1.84 14.13 13.54
N PRO A 322 0.51 14.24 13.71
CA PRO A 322 -0.13 15.42 14.29
C PRO A 322 0.24 15.68 15.76
N ASN A 323 0.59 14.63 16.51
CA ASN A 323 0.89 14.69 17.95
C ASN A 323 2.38 14.56 18.29
N LEU A 324 3.25 14.41 17.28
CA LEU A 324 4.66 14.11 17.49
C LEU A 324 5.40 15.34 18.00
N ARG A 325 5.96 15.25 19.20
CA ARG A 325 6.69 16.33 19.89
C ARG A 325 8.19 16.14 19.85
N SER A 326 8.66 14.89 19.91
CA SER A 326 10.09 14.58 19.94
C SER A 326 10.50 13.47 18.99
N ILE A 327 11.65 13.67 18.35
CA ILE A 327 12.33 12.67 17.51
C ILE A 327 13.77 12.50 18.02
N SER A 328 14.24 11.25 18.12
CA SER A 328 15.63 10.95 18.51
C SER A 328 16.22 9.78 17.71
N PHE A 329 17.38 10.03 17.12
CA PHE A 329 18.18 9.09 16.32
C PHE A 329 19.69 9.24 16.66
N ARG A 330 20.05 9.06 17.93
CA ARG A 330 21.39 9.37 18.46
C ARG A 330 22.55 8.52 17.93
N ALA A 331 22.27 7.35 17.37
CA ALA A 331 23.29 6.54 16.69
C ALA A 331 23.41 6.86 15.20
N LEU A 332 22.43 7.53 14.59
CA LEU A 332 22.36 7.66 13.14
C LEU A 332 23.52 8.52 12.63
N ARG A 333 24.43 7.90 11.88
CA ARG A 333 25.60 8.57 11.26
C ARG A 333 25.34 8.95 9.81
N GLN A 334 24.51 8.15 9.12
CA GLN A 334 24.20 8.33 7.71
C GLN A 334 22.77 7.92 7.36
N SER A 335 22.18 8.60 6.38
CA SER A 335 20.95 8.17 5.70
C SER A 335 21.05 8.33 4.18
N THR A 336 20.21 7.66 3.39
CA THR A 336 20.00 8.07 1.98
C THR A 336 18.96 9.18 1.91
N ILE A 337 17.82 8.99 2.56
CA ILE A 337 16.70 9.93 2.58
C ILE A 337 16.30 10.22 4.03
N LEU A 338 16.07 11.49 4.35
CA LEU A 338 15.43 11.91 5.60
C LEU A 338 14.33 12.92 5.28
N ARG A 339 13.07 12.55 5.52
CA ARG A 339 11.90 13.42 5.31
C ARG A 339 11.09 13.54 6.58
N ILE A 340 10.82 14.78 6.98
CA ILE A 340 9.94 15.11 8.10
C ILE A 340 8.96 16.15 7.57
N ASN A 341 7.71 15.72 7.39
CA ASN A 341 6.66 16.50 6.74
C ASN A 341 5.44 16.61 7.65
N ASP A 342 4.87 17.81 7.78
CA ASP A 342 3.57 18.01 8.44
C ASP A 342 3.53 17.40 9.85
N CYS A 343 4.49 17.81 10.68
CA CYS A 343 4.63 17.39 12.06
C CYS A 343 4.54 18.64 12.96
N PRO A 344 3.32 19.17 13.16
CA PRO A 344 3.12 20.53 13.67
C PRO A 344 3.49 20.73 15.15
N GLN A 345 3.57 19.65 15.94
CA GLN A 345 3.84 19.73 17.39
C GLN A 345 5.32 19.50 17.76
N ILE A 346 6.20 19.28 16.79
CA ILE A 346 7.61 19.00 17.08
C ILE A 346 8.23 20.17 17.83
N ASN A 347 8.92 19.88 18.94
CA ASN A 347 9.71 20.87 19.66
C ASN A 347 11.12 20.37 20.02
N HIS A 348 11.39 19.09 19.74
CA HIS A 348 12.70 18.48 19.96
C HIS A 348 13.05 17.52 18.81
N ILE A 349 14.20 17.74 18.17
CA ILE A 349 14.76 16.87 17.15
C ILE A 349 16.22 16.60 17.51
N ASP A 350 16.61 15.32 17.54
CA ASP A 350 17.99 14.91 17.80
C ASP A 350 18.51 14.00 16.68
N PHE A 351 19.25 14.62 15.75
CA PHE A 351 20.11 13.97 14.76
C PHE A 351 21.57 14.37 14.98
N SER A 352 21.97 14.57 16.24
CA SER A 352 23.26 15.19 16.64
C SER A 352 24.52 14.43 16.19
N THR A 353 24.37 13.21 15.68
CA THR A 353 25.46 12.40 15.13
C THR A 353 25.42 12.21 13.62
N LEU A 354 24.38 12.73 12.96
CA LEU A 354 24.18 12.57 11.53
C LEU A 354 25.19 13.43 10.78
N THR A 355 26.04 12.78 9.99
CA THR A 355 27.10 13.44 9.23
C THR A 355 26.83 13.47 7.74
N LYS A 356 25.99 12.56 7.23
CA LYS A 356 25.82 12.36 5.80
C LYS A 356 24.39 11.97 5.43
N ILE A 357 23.84 12.64 4.44
CA ILE A 357 22.65 12.21 3.72
C ILE A 357 23.05 12.05 2.24
N THR A 358 22.87 10.88 1.62
CA THR A 358 23.36 10.68 0.23
C THR A 358 22.37 11.13 -0.84
N ASN A 359 21.11 11.37 -0.49
CA ASN A 359 20.09 11.87 -1.41
C ASN A 359 19.46 13.15 -0.87
N SER A 360 18.41 13.07 -0.05
CA SER A 360 17.52 14.23 0.15
C SER A 360 17.17 14.42 1.63
N LEU A 361 17.34 15.65 2.12
CA LEU A 361 16.85 16.13 3.41
C LEU A 361 15.65 17.05 3.19
N ASN A 362 14.47 16.60 3.60
CA ASN A 362 13.22 17.35 3.43
C ASN A 362 12.62 17.69 4.78
N LEU A 363 12.52 18.99 5.06
CA LEU A 363 11.88 19.56 6.23
C LEU A 363 10.70 20.42 5.76
N VAL A 364 9.48 19.90 5.89
CA VAL A 364 8.29 20.52 5.32
C VAL A 364 7.24 20.71 6.40
N LYS A 365 6.69 21.93 6.52
CA LYS A 365 5.64 22.26 7.50
C LYS A 365 6.03 21.90 8.94
N LEU A 366 7.22 22.33 9.36
CA LEU A 366 7.73 22.06 10.71
C LEU A 366 7.82 23.36 11.54
N PRO A 367 7.58 23.29 12.85
CA PRO A 367 7.74 24.43 13.77
C PRO A 367 9.20 24.67 14.22
N VAL A 368 10.20 24.16 13.48
CA VAL A 368 11.63 24.30 13.80
C VAL A 368 12.08 25.76 13.80
N ILE A 369 13.00 26.11 14.71
CA ILE A 369 13.52 27.48 14.87
C ILE A 369 14.83 27.69 14.08
N ASP A 370 15.72 26.70 14.14
CA ASP A 370 17.00 26.64 13.45
C ASP A 370 17.33 25.17 13.07
N MET A 371 18.55 24.93 12.58
CA MET A 371 19.03 23.64 12.10
C MET A 371 20.04 22.98 13.06
N SER A 372 20.07 23.36 14.34
CA SER A 372 21.02 22.85 15.34
C SER A 372 21.01 21.32 15.48
N ALA A 373 19.87 20.67 15.23
CA ALA A 373 19.75 19.21 15.18
C ALA A 373 20.67 18.55 14.13
N PHE A 374 21.12 19.31 13.14
CA PHE A 374 21.95 18.87 12.01
C PHE A 374 23.37 19.47 12.05
N ALA A 375 23.84 19.97 13.21
CA ALA A 375 25.15 20.60 13.40
C ALA A 375 26.35 19.82 12.85
N LYS A 376 26.28 18.49 12.77
CA LYS A 376 27.35 17.63 12.25
C LYS A 376 27.18 17.23 10.79
N LEU A 377 26.11 17.64 10.12
CA LEU A 377 25.83 17.28 8.74
C LEU A 377 26.85 17.94 7.82
N GLN A 378 27.60 17.13 7.07
CA GLN A 378 28.69 17.55 6.20
C GLN A 378 28.31 17.53 4.72
N SER A 379 27.42 16.61 4.34
CA SER A 379 26.98 16.45 2.95
C SER A 379 25.52 16.02 2.84
N VAL A 380 24.79 16.63 1.91
CA VAL A 380 23.49 16.18 1.40
C VAL A 380 23.49 16.25 -0.13
N SER A 381 22.56 15.67 -0.88
CA SER A 381 22.43 15.94 -2.34
C SER A 381 21.34 16.96 -2.63
N GLU A 382 20.28 16.93 -1.83
CA GLU A 382 19.16 17.87 -1.88
C GLU A 382 18.81 18.38 -0.49
N LEU A 383 18.64 19.69 -0.35
CA LEU A 383 18.06 20.30 0.83
C LEU A 383 16.74 20.98 0.46
N ILE A 384 15.63 20.46 0.97
CA ILE A 384 14.30 21.07 0.82
C ILE A 384 13.82 21.53 2.18
N VAL A 385 13.62 22.83 2.33
CA VAL A 385 13.06 23.45 3.54
C VAL A 385 11.89 24.32 3.15
N SER A 386 10.68 23.88 3.48
CA SER A 386 9.48 24.59 3.08
C SER A 386 8.43 24.72 4.17
N ASN A 387 7.76 25.86 4.20
CA ASN A 387 6.66 26.13 5.12
C ASN A 387 7.01 25.90 6.60
N CYS A 388 8.28 26.08 6.99
CA CYS A 388 8.69 25.97 8.38
C CYS A 388 8.34 27.26 9.13
N ALA A 389 7.30 27.19 9.96
CA ALA A 389 6.61 28.38 10.48
C ALA A 389 7.46 29.27 11.40
N ASN A 390 8.45 28.68 12.08
CA ASN A 390 9.27 29.37 13.09
C ASN A 390 10.74 29.53 12.68
N LEU A 391 11.12 29.07 11.47
CA LEU A 391 12.50 29.02 11.05
C LEU A 391 13.05 30.43 10.83
N LYS A 392 14.08 30.83 11.58
CA LYS A 392 14.68 32.17 11.48
C LYS A 392 15.95 32.21 10.62
N SER A 393 16.72 31.13 10.63
CA SER A 393 17.99 30.99 9.91
C SER A 393 18.37 29.51 9.75
N PHE A 394 19.44 29.23 9.03
CA PHE A 394 19.98 27.89 8.85
C PHE A 394 21.16 27.59 9.78
N LYS A 395 21.33 28.36 10.87
CA LYS A 395 22.32 28.10 11.90
C LYS A 395 22.23 26.64 12.37
N GLY A 396 23.38 25.98 12.48
CA GLY A 396 23.49 24.53 12.62
C GLY A 396 23.78 23.80 11.31
N LEU A 397 23.83 24.45 10.15
CA LEU A 397 24.31 23.84 8.89
C LEU A 397 25.70 24.30 8.47
N GLU A 398 26.47 24.93 9.35
CA GLU A 398 27.77 25.55 9.00
C GLU A 398 28.81 24.54 8.46
N ASN A 399 28.66 23.27 8.85
CA ASN A 399 29.51 22.15 8.39
C ASN A 399 29.10 21.59 7.02
N LEU A 400 27.95 22.00 6.49
CA LEU A 400 27.43 21.53 5.20
C LEU A 400 28.15 22.26 4.06
N THR A 401 29.12 21.59 3.43
CA THR A 401 30.03 22.25 2.47
C THR A 401 29.69 21.97 1.00
N SER A 402 28.98 20.88 0.71
CA SER A 402 28.62 20.52 -0.66
C SER A 402 27.30 19.77 -0.74
N LEU A 403 26.50 20.14 -1.74
CA LEU A 403 25.44 19.26 -2.25
C LEU A 403 26.00 18.33 -3.33
N SER A 404 25.72 17.01 -3.33
CA SER A 404 26.21 16.10 -4.38
C SER A 404 25.80 16.58 -5.77
N LEU A 405 26.80 16.97 -6.56
CA LEU A 405 26.63 17.77 -7.77
C LEU A 405 26.38 16.85 -8.97
N ASN A 406 25.16 16.85 -9.50
CA ASN A 406 25.04 16.71 -10.95
C ASN A 406 25.46 18.06 -11.53
N ALA A 407 26.65 18.12 -12.14
CA ALA A 407 27.14 19.33 -12.78
C ALA A 407 26.13 19.78 -13.85
N ILE A 408 25.75 21.06 -13.82
CA ILE A 408 24.94 21.64 -14.88
C ILE A 408 25.84 21.79 -16.11
N SER A 409 25.59 21.00 -17.15
CA SER A 409 26.26 21.13 -18.45
C SER A 409 25.45 22.06 -19.34
N THR A 410 26.11 23.08 -19.89
CA THR A 410 25.52 24.09 -20.77
C THR A 410 25.31 23.58 -22.20
N ASN A 411 25.95 22.46 -22.55
CA ASN A 411 26.01 21.91 -23.92
C ASN A 411 25.29 20.55 -24.05
N GLY A 412 24.65 20.07 -22.99
CA GLY A 412 23.98 18.77 -22.96
C GLY A 412 22.61 18.82 -22.29
N ILE A 413 21.76 17.87 -22.63
CA ILE A 413 20.47 17.68 -21.94
C ILE A 413 20.71 16.78 -20.73
N LEU A 414 20.50 17.31 -19.53
CA LEU A 414 20.62 16.54 -18.29
C LEU A 414 19.56 15.41 -18.24
N PRO A 415 19.87 14.27 -17.60
CA PRO A 415 18.93 13.14 -17.53
C PRO A 415 17.72 13.41 -16.63
N ALA A 416 17.83 14.36 -15.70
CA ALA A 416 16.78 14.80 -14.80
C ALA A 416 17.04 16.25 -14.36
N LYS A 417 16.04 16.88 -13.73
CA LYS A 417 16.21 18.21 -13.12
C LYS A 417 17.35 18.17 -12.10
N PRO A 418 18.26 19.17 -12.07
CA PRO A 418 19.24 19.31 -11.01
C PRO A 418 18.58 19.29 -9.64
N VAL A 419 19.29 18.66 -8.71
CA VAL A 419 18.95 18.54 -7.31
C VAL A 419 19.86 19.52 -6.57
N GLY A 420 19.33 20.25 -5.60
CA GLY A 420 20.08 21.33 -4.94
C GLY A 420 19.36 21.89 -3.74
N LEU A 421 19.19 23.21 -3.70
CA LEU A 421 18.61 23.92 -2.57
C LEU A 421 17.20 24.44 -2.88
N THR A 422 16.19 24.03 -2.12
CA THR A 422 14.84 24.61 -2.18
C THR A 422 14.47 25.21 -0.84
N ILE A 423 14.22 26.52 -0.81
CA ILE A 423 13.77 27.25 0.38
C ILE A 423 12.50 28.01 0.01
N THR A 424 11.34 27.60 0.52
CA THR A 424 10.08 28.27 0.14
C THR A 424 9.05 28.39 1.25
N GLY A 425 8.36 29.52 1.29
CA GLY A 425 7.19 29.68 2.17
C GLY A 425 7.54 29.72 3.65
N ASN A 426 8.77 30.07 4.04
CA ASN A 426 9.16 30.18 5.45
C ASN A 426 8.87 31.62 5.93
N PRO A 427 7.76 31.86 6.66
CA PRO A 427 7.23 33.22 6.85
C PRO A 427 8.12 34.11 7.72
N VAL A 428 8.86 33.54 8.67
CA VAL A 428 9.71 34.27 9.63
C VAL A 428 11.21 34.09 9.39
N LEU A 429 11.59 33.48 8.27
CA LEU A 429 12.99 33.33 7.88
C LEU A 429 13.56 34.70 7.56
N THR A 430 14.58 35.15 8.29
CA THR A 430 15.17 36.48 8.13
C THR A 430 16.54 36.49 7.47
N SER A 431 17.31 35.39 7.60
CA SER A 431 18.69 35.30 7.13
C SER A 431 19.01 33.91 6.58
N LEU A 432 19.89 33.87 5.57
CA LEU A 432 20.48 32.62 5.05
C LEU A 432 21.71 32.15 5.86
N SER A 433 22.00 32.76 7.00
CA SER A 433 23.13 32.38 7.87
C SER A 433 23.10 30.89 8.22
N GLY A 434 24.27 30.26 8.20
CA GLY A 434 24.46 28.82 8.31
C GLY A 434 24.65 28.12 6.96
N LEU A 435 24.34 28.78 5.83
CA LEU A 435 24.59 28.26 4.48
C LEU A 435 25.88 28.80 3.85
N ASP A 436 26.70 29.51 4.62
CA ASP A 436 27.85 30.30 4.16
C ASP A 436 28.86 29.48 3.35
N ASN A 437 29.07 28.24 3.77
CA ASN A 437 30.04 27.32 3.18
C ASN A 437 29.44 26.40 2.11
N LEU A 438 28.12 26.47 1.89
CA LEU A 438 27.41 25.52 1.04
C LEU A 438 27.70 25.81 -0.43
N ASN A 439 28.16 24.80 -1.16
CA ASN A 439 28.25 24.84 -2.62
C ASN A 439 27.08 24.09 -3.27
N VAL A 440 26.39 24.73 -4.21
CA VAL A 440 25.26 24.15 -4.94
C VAL A 440 25.38 24.44 -6.43
N THR A 441 24.82 23.56 -7.27
CA THR A 441 24.65 23.83 -8.71
C THR A 441 23.28 24.40 -9.05
N TRP A 442 22.31 24.31 -8.14
CA TRP A 442 20.95 24.79 -8.35
C TRP A 442 20.32 25.26 -7.05
N ALA A 443 19.60 26.38 -7.09
CA ALA A 443 18.84 26.90 -5.95
C ALA A 443 17.52 27.56 -6.37
N SER A 444 16.48 27.34 -5.56
CA SER A 444 15.21 28.06 -5.61
C SER A 444 14.86 28.58 -4.23
N ILE A 445 14.91 29.89 -4.04
CA ILE A 445 14.60 30.58 -2.79
C ILE A 445 13.43 31.53 -3.07
N THR A 446 12.23 31.14 -2.64
CA THR A 446 11.01 31.84 -3.04
C THR A 446 10.00 32.02 -1.92
N ASN A 447 9.20 33.07 -1.97
CA ASN A 447 8.08 33.27 -1.05
C ASN A 447 8.47 33.22 0.45
N ASN A 448 9.62 33.79 0.81
CA ASN A 448 10.05 33.95 2.20
C ASN A 448 9.88 35.43 2.60
N PRO A 449 8.69 35.87 3.05
CA PRO A 449 8.34 37.29 3.15
C PRO A 449 9.18 38.09 4.15
N SER A 450 9.87 37.45 5.09
CA SER A 450 10.75 38.13 6.05
C SER A 450 12.25 38.06 5.70
N LEU A 451 12.62 37.39 4.59
CA LEU A 451 14.01 37.10 4.25
C LEU A 451 14.70 38.34 3.67
N SER A 452 15.39 39.08 4.54
CA SER A 452 16.08 40.33 4.20
C SER A 452 17.60 40.20 4.14
N ASP A 453 18.20 39.19 4.77
CA ASP A 453 19.64 38.97 4.75
C ASP A 453 20.03 37.78 3.86
N LEU A 454 20.51 38.11 2.65
CA LEU A 454 21.02 37.16 1.67
C LEU A 454 22.56 37.02 1.72
N CYS A 455 23.25 37.87 2.47
CA CYS A 455 24.71 38.01 2.42
C CYS A 455 25.48 36.73 2.75
N PRO A 456 25.06 35.91 3.72
CA PRO A 456 25.69 34.61 3.98
C PRO A 456 25.82 33.73 2.74
N PHE A 457 24.87 33.79 1.81
CA PHE A 457 24.87 32.96 0.60
C PHE A 457 25.30 33.70 -0.68
N LYS A 458 25.87 34.91 -0.55
CA LYS A 458 26.26 35.81 -1.65
C LYS A 458 27.07 35.11 -2.76
N LYS A 459 28.11 34.36 -2.37
CA LYS A 459 29.02 33.70 -3.32
C LYS A 459 28.28 32.76 -4.27
N GLN A 460 27.41 31.91 -3.73
CA GLN A 460 26.63 30.98 -4.54
C GLN A 460 25.58 31.69 -5.37
N LEU A 461 24.88 32.68 -4.81
CA LEU A 461 23.85 33.41 -5.55
C LEU A 461 24.41 34.12 -6.79
N ILE A 462 25.60 34.75 -6.68
CA ILE A 462 26.28 35.36 -7.83
C ILE A 462 26.69 34.30 -8.86
N LEU A 463 27.28 33.19 -8.40
CA LEU A 463 27.72 32.10 -9.27
C LEU A 463 26.55 31.49 -10.05
N LEU A 464 25.45 31.15 -9.37
CA LEU A 464 24.27 30.56 -10.00
C LEU A 464 23.58 31.53 -10.96
N ASN A 465 23.53 32.82 -10.64
CA ASN A 465 22.94 33.84 -11.51
C ASN A 465 23.72 34.03 -12.81
N ALA A 466 25.03 33.76 -12.80
CA ALA A 466 25.89 33.83 -13.98
C ALA A 466 25.82 32.56 -14.86
N LEU A 467 25.22 31.47 -14.37
CA LEU A 467 25.08 30.25 -15.18
C LEU A 467 24.05 30.46 -16.30
N PRO A 468 24.30 29.94 -17.51
CA PRO A 468 23.32 30.00 -18.58
C PRO A 468 22.14 29.08 -18.29
N LEU A 469 21.11 29.19 -19.12
CA LEU A 469 20.02 28.24 -19.15
C LEU A 469 20.56 26.82 -19.39
N TYR A 470 19.95 25.86 -18.70
CA TYR A 470 20.25 24.44 -18.89
C TYR A 470 18.98 23.70 -19.29
N SER A 471 19.15 22.59 -20.00
CA SER A 471 18.04 21.73 -20.40
C SER A 471 18.10 20.38 -19.70
N TYR A 472 16.95 19.81 -19.38
CA TYR A 472 16.84 18.49 -18.75
C TYR A 472 15.63 17.70 -19.25
N LYS A 473 15.72 16.37 -19.14
CA LYS A 473 14.61 15.47 -19.41
C LYS A 473 13.67 15.43 -18.21
N ARG A 474 12.39 15.70 -18.44
CA ARG A 474 11.31 15.49 -17.46
C ARG A 474 10.44 14.33 -17.91
N TYR A 475 10.36 13.31 -17.08
CA TYR A 475 9.43 12.21 -17.29
C TYR A 475 8.01 12.63 -16.86
N ILE A 476 7.05 12.47 -17.76
CA ILE A 476 5.62 12.68 -17.49
C ILE A 476 4.97 11.29 -17.46
N PRO A 477 4.66 10.75 -16.27
CA PRO A 477 3.96 9.48 -16.16
C PRO A 477 2.56 9.60 -16.77
N SER A 478 2.06 8.49 -17.33
CA SER A 478 0.67 8.40 -17.74
C SER A 478 -0.23 8.66 -16.52
N GLN A 479 -1.18 9.57 -16.66
CA GLN A 479 -2.15 9.87 -15.60
C GLN A 479 -3.42 9.02 -15.73
N ILE A 480 -3.71 8.46 -16.93
CA ILE A 480 -4.88 7.63 -17.28
C ILE A 480 -4.51 6.84 -18.57
N ASP A 481 -5.04 5.62 -18.73
CA ASP A 481 -4.79 4.60 -19.77
C ASP A 481 -4.89 5.05 -21.26
N THR A 482 -5.16 6.33 -21.52
CA THR A 482 -5.37 6.90 -22.87
C THR A 482 -4.20 7.73 -23.39
N LYS A 483 -3.16 7.99 -22.59
CA LYS A 483 -1.93 8.68 -23.06
C LYS A 483 -0.67 7.94 -22.61
N PRO A 484 0.26 7.63 -23.53
CA PRO A 484 1.54 7.01 -23.16
C PRO A 484 2.35 7.97 -22.29
N SER A 485 3.17 7.42 -21.39
CA SER A 485 4.18 8.21 -20.71
C SER A 485 5.12 8.82 -21.73
N ARG A 486 5.57 10.04 -21.48
CA ARG A 486 6.47 10.75 -22.39
C ARG A 486 7.56 11.47 -21.63
N THR A 487 8.69 11.64 -22.29
CA THR A 487 9.76 12.50 -21.79
C THR A 487 9.75 13.80 -22.57
N VAL A 488 9.73 14.93 -21.88
CA VAL A 488 9.85 16.26 -22.48
C VAL A 488 11.20 16.87 -22.11
N ILE A 489 11.71 17.76 -22.95
CA ILE A 489 12.90 18.56 -22.64
C ILE A 489 12.40 19.89 -22.10
N GLU A 490 12.82 20.23 -20.89
CA GLU A 490 12.55 21.53 -20.27
C GLU A 490 13.85 22.31 -20.14
N THR A 491 13.76 23.63 -20.33
CA THR A 491 14.87 24.55 -20.15
C THR A 491 14.60 25.43 -18.92
N SER A 492 15.59 25.59 -18.05
CA SER A 492 15.44 26.31 -16.78
C SER A 492 16.70 27.08 -16.39
N ILE A 493 16.54 28.00 -15.43
CA ILE A 493 17.62 28.77 -14.80
C ILE A 493 18.13 28.03 -13.56
N ALA A 494 19.43 28.22 -13.24
CA ALA A 494 20.05 27.60 -12.08
C ALA A 494 19.67 28.28 -10.74
N LEU A 495 19.24 29.54 -10.80
CA LEU A 495 18.78 30.31 -9.65
C LEU A 495 17.38 30.86 -9.87
N THR A 496 16.48 30.60 -8.94
CA THR A 496 15.22 31.34 -8.80
C THR A 496 15.22 32.05 -7.46
N LEU A 497 15.07 33.38 -7.47
CA LEU A 497 15.12 34.22 -6.26
C LEU A 497 14.02 35.29 -6.30
N THR A 498 12.80 34.95 -5.87
CA THR A 498 11.62 35.82 -6.03
C THR A 498 10.68 35.78 -4.84
N GLY A 499 10.02 36.90 -4.52
CA GLY A 499 9.06 36.96 -3.41
C GLY A 499 9.71 36.82 -2.02
N ASN A 500 10.90 37.37 -1.83
CA ASN A 500 11.62 37.34 -0.55
C ASN A 500 11.77 38.76 0.02
N ALA A 501 11.07 39.10 1.11
CA ALA A 501 11.04 40.47 1.68
C ALA A 501 10.98 41.59 0.61
N GLN A 502 11.90 42.57 0.66
CA GLN A 502 12.04 43.62 -0.35
C GLN A 502 12.51 43.13 -1.74
N TYR A 503 12.97 41.88 -1.84
CA TYR A 503 13.46 41.25 -3.06
C TYR A 503 12.33 40.56 -3.84
N ALA A 504 11.39 41.37 -4.34
CA ALA A 504 10.27 40.88 -5.14
C ALA A 504 10.73 40.13 -6.42
N THR A 505 11.84 40.56 -7.02
CA THR A 505 12.42 39.99 -8.24
C THR A 505 13.86 39.53 -8.03
N GLN A 506 14.33 38.64 -8.90
CA GLN A 506 15.72 38.20 -8.90
C GLN A 506 16.69 39.37 -9.12
N THR A 507 16.34 40.32 -9.97
CA THR A 507 17.16 41.51 -10.23
C THR A 507 17.37 42.34 -8.96
N SER A 508 16.32 42.61 -8.18
CA SER A 508 16.46 43.40 -6.95
C SER A 508 17.24 42.64 -5.88
N ALA A 509 17.08 41.31 -5.82
CA ALA A 509 17.85 40.46 -4.93
C ALA A 509 19.36 40.49 -5.25
N ILE A 510 19.73 40.34 -6.53
CA ILE A 510 21.12 40.37 -6.98
C ILE A 510 21.75 41.75 -6.78
N ALA A 511 21.00 42.83 -7.03
CA ALA A 511 21.48 44.19 -6.76
C ALA A 511 21.85 44.40 -5.29
N ALA A 512 21.06 43.86 -4.36
CA ALA A 512 21.33 43.94 -2.92
C ALA A 512 22.58 43.16 -2.48
N LEU A 513 23.01 42.15 -3.25
CA LEU A 513 24.26 41.45 -2.95
C LEU A 513 25.50 42.33 -3.14
N ALA A 514 25.40 43.40 -3.93
CA ALA A 514 26.50 44.36 -4.11
C ALA A 514 26.79 45.17 -2.84
N THR A 515 25.79 45.34 -1.96
CA THR A 515 25.93 46.04 -0.68
C THR A 515 26.33 45.14 0.48
N CYS A 516 26.39 43.83 0.26
CA CYS A 516 26.90 42.90 1.26
C CYS A 516 28.41 43.14 1.48
N PRO A 517 28.88 43.08 2.74
CA PRO A 517 30.29 43.24 3.08
C PRO A 517 31.22 42.21 2.44
#